data_AF-A0A381UA48-F1
#
_entry.id   AF-A0A381UA48-F1
#
_cell.length_a   1.000
_cell.length_b   1.000
_cell.length_c   1.000
_cell.angle_alpha   90.00
_cell.angle_beta   90.00
_cell.angle_gamma   90.00
#
_symmetry.space_group_name_H-M   'P 1'
#
loop_
_entity.id
_entity.type
_entity.pdbx_description
1 polymer ?
#
loop_
_entity_poly.entity_id
_entity_poly.type
_entity_poly.pdbx_seq_one_letter_code
_entity_poly.pdbx_strand_id
1 'polypeptide(L)'
;VGYIPDNAILIKKLSGTLDVMEIKLLLVFNIYQDPDENLIASMDNPAQGAMLDIAVDIENDDKALRNLSVVSETYAKLSEQDQKIIGYNPKTFEAALKAILSPWMRTFLTLDPRPILEKVVVPALAINGEKDLQVPPKENLSEIKAALDAGGNTNVEIHELENLNHLFQTCESGTIDEYGVIEETFNKEAMDLIVGWIKSVTS
;
A
#
# COMPACT_ATOMS: atom_id res chain seq x y z
N VAL A 1 -9.83 3.93 0.66
CA VAL A 1 -10.84 3.67 1.72
C VAL A 1 -12.11 4.40 1.34
N GLY A 2 -13.23 3.71 1.12
CA GLY A 2 -14.51 4.32 0.73
C GLY A 2 -15.19 5.01 1.92
N TYR A 3 -15.91 6.10 1.65
CA TYR A 3 -16.72 6.82 2.64
C TYR A 3 -17.88 5.94 3.12
N ILE A 4 -18.03 5.76 4.44
CA ILE A 4 -19.18 5.08 5.07
C ILE A 4 -20.10 6.17 5.60
N PRO A 5 -21.34 6.29 5.11
CA PRO A 5 -22.32 7.25 5.62
C PRO A 5 -22.63 7.02 7.11
N ASP A 6 -22.80 8.10 7.89
CA ASP A 6 -23.07 8.04 9.34
C ASP A 6 -24.35 7.26 9.71
N ASN A 7 -25.26 7.10 8.74
CA ASN A 7 -26.53 6.38 8.89
C ASN A 7 -26.49 4.94 8.35
N ALA A 8 -25.33 4.45 7.89
CA ALA A 8 -25.18 3.09 7.41
C ALA A 8 -25.07 2.11 8.59
N ILE A 9 -25.83 1.02 8.52
CA ILE A 9 -25.92 0.01 9.58
C ILE A 9 -24.99 -1.15 9.21
N LEU A 10 -24.10 -1.55 10.13
CA LEU A 10 -23.29 -2.76 9.94
C LEU A 10 -24.19 -4.00 9.93
N ILE A 11 -24.32 -4.67 8.79
CA ILE A 11 -25.18 -5.84 8.63
C ILE A 11 -24.42 -7.16 8.63
N LYS A 12 -23.13 -7.15 8.27
CA LYS A 12 -22.33 -8.38 8.22
C LYS A 12 -20.85 -8.09 8.43
N LYS A 13 -20.19 -8.94 9.20
CA LYS A 13 -18.75 -8.98 9.34
C LYS A 13 -18.23 -10.29 8.77
N LEU A 14 -17.31 -10.21 7.83
CA LEU A 14 -16.61 -11.36 7.26
C LEU A 14 -15.13 -11.24 7.60
N SER A 15 -14.49 -12.36 7.92
CA SER A 15 -13.05 -12.40 8.15
C SER A 15 -12.43 -13.46 7.26
N GLY A 16 -11.28 -13.15 6.68
CA GLY A 16 -10.48 -14.05 5.88
C GLY A 16 -8.99 -13.74 6.03
N THR A 17 -8.15 -14.59 5.45
CA THR A 17 -6.70 -14.36 5.43
C THR A 17 -6.23 -14.19 3.99
N LEU A 18 -5.47 -13.13 3.72
CA LEU A 18 -4.76 -12.92 2.46
C LEU A 18 -3.30 -13.30 2.65
N ASP A 19 -2.80 -14.22 1.84
CA ASP A 19 -1.39 -14.60 1.87
C ASP A 19 -0.58 -13.61 1.00
N VAL A 20 0.31 -12.84 1.61
CA VAL A 20 1.21 -11.89 0.93
C VAL A 20 2.64 -12.15 1.36
N MET A 21 3.51 -12.56 0.44
CA MET A 21 4.94 -12.79 0.72
C MET A 21 5.17 -13.68 1.97
N GLU A 22 4.48 -14.82 2.04
CA GLU A 22 4.49 -15.77 3.19
C GLU A 22 3.87 -15.25 4.50
N ILE A 23 3.33 -14.02 4.51
CA ILE A 23 2.63 -13.42 5.65
C ILE A 23 1.12 -13.56 5.44
N LYS A 24 0.43 -14.17 6.40
CA LYS A 24 -1.05 -14.26 6.41
C LYS A 24 -1.62 -12.98 7.01
N LEU A 25 -2.18 -12.11 6.17
CA LEU A 25 -2.85 -10.88 6.60
C LEU A 25 -4.31 -11.16 6.91
N LEU A 26 -4.75 -10.87 8.14
CA LEU A 26 -6.16 -10.89 8.48
C LEU A 26 -6.88 -9.73 7.76
N LEU A 27 -7.85 -10.07 6.93
CA LEU A 27 -8.78 -9.12 6.35
C LEU A 27 -10.13 -9.26 7.04
N VAL A 28 -10.65 -8.14 7.52
CA VAL A 28 -11.99 -8.00 8.09
C VAL A 28 -12.78 -7.15 7.13
N PHE A 29 -13.75 -7.76 6.46
CA PHE A 29 -14.74 -7.02 5.68
C PHE A 29 -15.93 -6.67 6.56
N ASN A 30 -16.19 -5.39 6.69
CA ASN A 30 -17.38 -4.85 7.31
C ASN A 30 -18.35 -4.47 6.19
N ILE A 31 -19.52 -5.11 6.14
CA ILE A 31 -20.58 -4.81 5.17
C ILE A 31 -21.66 -4.02 5.91
N TYR A 32 -21.87 -2.80 5.46
CA TYR A 32 -22.89 -1.88 5.89
C TYR A 32 -24.03 -1.82 4.88
N GLN A 33 -25.22 -1.46 5.35
CA GLN A 33 -26.37 -1.12 4.51
C GLN A 33 -26.78 0.32 4.79
N ASP A 34 -26.89 1.15 3.76
CA ASP A 34 -27.39 2.51 3.90
C ASP A 34 -28.94 2.55 3.93
N PRO A 35 -29.56 3.71 4.22
CA PRO A 35 -31.02 3.81 4.26
C PRO A 35 -31.74 3.59 2.92
N ASP A 36 -31.01 3.68 1.81
CA ASP A 36 -31.50 3.42 0.46
C ASP A 36 -31.32 1.93 0.06
N GLU A 37 -31.03 1.07 1.05
CA GLU A 37 -30.79 -0.36 0.96
C GLU A 37 -29.52 -0.78 0.19
N ASN A 38 -28.62 0.15 -0.15
CA ASN A 38 -27.36 -0.17 -0.81
C ASN A 38 -26.35 -0.79 0.16
N LEU A 39 -25.56 -1.74 -0.34
CA LEU A 39 -24.49 -2.39 0.41
C LEU A 39 -23.16 -1.66 0.22
N ILE A 40 -22.52 -1.31 1.33
CA ILE A 40 -21.21 -0.64 1.38
C ILE A 40 -20.25 -1.56 2.12
N ALA A 41 -19.09 -1.87 1.55
CA ALA A 41 -18.09 -2.69 2.23
C ALA A 41 -16.85 -1.86 2.59
N SER A 42 -16.34 -2.01 3.81
CA SER A 42 -14.99 -1.61 4.17
C SER A 42 -14.14 -2.84 4.45
N MET A 43 -12.84 -2.75 4.14
CA MET A 43 -11.87 -3.79 4.41
C MET A 43 -10.86 -3.22 5.40
N ASP A 44 -10.86 -3.76 6.62
CA ASP A 44 -9.90 -3.44 7.67
C ASP A 44 -8.94 -4.61 7.86
N ASN A 45 -7.67 -4.28 8.11
CA ASN A 45 -6.78 -5.20 8.81
C ASN A 45 -6.56 -4.63 10.23
N PRO A 46 -7.24 -5.17 11.26
CA PRO A 46 -7.17 -4.65 12.62
C PRO A 46 -5.76 -4.63 13.20
N ALA A 47 -4.89 -5.54 12.73
CA ALA A 47 -3.50 -5.59 13.13
C ALA A 47 -2.65 -4.52 12.43
N GLN A 48 -2.93 -4.20 11.16
CA GLN A 48 -2.17 -3.19 10.41
C GLN A 48 -2.29 -1.80 11.02
N GLY A 49 -3.49 -1.32 11.35
CA GLY A 49 -3.67 0.03 11.90
C GLY A 49 -2.92 0.22 13.23
N ALA A 50 -3.13 -0.69 14.19
CA ALA A 50 -2.47 -0.61 15.49
C ALA A 50 -0.95 -0.83 15.42
N MET A 51 -0.47 -1.74 14.56
CA MET A 51 0.98 -1.95 14.39
C MET A 51 1.65 -0.77 13.69
N LEU A 52 0.97 -0.14 12.72
CA LEU A 52 1.45 1.02 11.99
C LEU A 52 1.57 2.24 12.91
N ASP A 53 0.53 2.54 13.69
CA ASP A 53 0.54 3.64 14.65
C ASP A 53 1.67 3.45 15.69
N ILE A 54 1.83 2.23 16.22
CA ILE A 54 2.90 1.93 17.18
C ILE A 54 4.30 2.01 16.55
N ALA A 55 4.46 1.61 15.29
CA ALA A 55 5.74 1.66 14.59
C ALA A 55 6.16 3.09 14.22
N VAL A 56 5.18 3.94 13.89
CA VAL A 56 5.38 5.32 13.44
C VAL A 56 5.53 6.30 14.63
N ASP A 57 4.82 6.08 15.74
CA ASP A 57 4.77 7.03 16.87
C ASP A 57 5.93 6.89 17.88
N ILE A 58 6.77 5.86 17.77
CA ILE A 58 7.74 5.54 18.81
C ILE A 58 9.18 5.86 18.39
N GLU A 59 9.80 6.85 19.02
CA GLU A 59 11.21 7.23 18.78
C GLU A 59 12.25 6.17 19.25
N ASN A 60 11.84 5.15 20.00
CA ASN A 60 12.75 4.19 20.65
C ASN A 60 12.32 2.72 20.46
N ASP A 61 13.20 1.93 19.84
CA ASP A 61 13.00 0.50 19.56
C ASP A 61 12.63 -0.34 20.78
N ASP A 62 13.25 -0.11 21.94
CA ASP A 62 12.94 -0.86 23.17
C ASP A 62 11.52 -0.58 23.67
N LYS A 63 11.05 0.66 23.53
CA LYS A 63 9.69 1.05 23.91
C LYS A 63 8.68 0.48 22.92
N ALA A 64 9.01 0.47 21.63
CA ALA A 64 8.17 -0.12 20.59
C ALA A 64 8.04 -1.63 20.79
N LEU A 65 9.15 -2.33 21.03
CA LEU A 65 9.16 -3.76 21.33
C LEU A 65 8.35 -4.10 22.58
N ARG A 66 8.39 -3.27 23.64
CA ARG A 66 7.57 -3.47 24.83
C ARG A 66 6.08 -3.31 24.54
N ASN A 67 5.68 -2.25 23.84
CA ASN A 67 4.27 -2.03 23.49
C ASN A 67 3.75 -3.14 22.58
N LEU A 68 4.56 -3.61 21.64
CA LEU A 68 4.20 -4.69 20.74
C LEU A 68 4.21 -6.07 21.42
N SER A 69 5.03 -6.24 22.46
CA SER A 69 4.98 -7.43 23.33
C SER A 69 3.66 -7.48 24.10
N VAL A 70 3.14 -6.33 24.57
CA VAL A 70 1.79 -6.26 25.18
C VAL A 70 0.70 -6.62 24.18
N VAL A 71 0.82 -6.21 22.91
CA VAL A 71 -0.11 -6.63 21.84
C VAL A 71 -0.02 -8.13 21.60
N SER A 72 1.19 -8.69 21.50
CA SER A 72 1.40 -10.15 21.35
C SER A 72 0.81 -10.93 22.53
N GLU A 73 1.04 -10.48 23.76
CA GLU A 73 0.47 -11.09 24.97
C GLU A 73 -1.05 -11.01 25.02
N THR A 74 -1.63 -9.94 24.48
CA THR A 74 -3.08 -9.78 24.36
C THR A 74 -3.64 -10.78 23.36
N TYR A 75 -2.97 -10.97 22.22
CA TYR A 75 -3.37 -11.95 21.20
C TYR A 75 -3.19 -13.39 21.69
N ALA A 76 -2.14 -13.66 22.48
CA ALA A 76 -1.91 -14.97 23.11
C ALA A 76 -2.98 -15.35 24.14
N LYS A 77 -3.73 -14.38 24.68
CA LYS A 77 -4.83 -14.61 25.63
C LYS A 77 -6.18 -14.88 24.96
N LEU A 78 -6.27 -14.70 23.64
CA LEU A 78 -7.47 -15.02 22.89
C LEU A 78 -7.69 -16.54 22.81
N SER A 79 -8.92 -16.96 22.53
CA SER A 79 -9.22 -18.38 22.33
C SER A 79 -8.43 -18.95 21.13
N GLU A 80 -8.17 -20.26 21.10
CA GLU A 80 -7.50 -20.88 19.94
C GLU A 80 -8.26 -20.63 18.62
N GLN A 81 -9.58 -20.55 18.68
CA GLN A 81 -10.42 -20.24 17.53
C GLN A 81 -10.17 -18.80 17.06
N ASP A 82 -10.13 -17.85 17.98
CA ASP A 82 -9.85 -16.45 17.65
C ASP A 82 -8.41 -16.26 17.16
N GLN A 83 -7.43 -16.94 17.77
CA GLN A 83 -6.03 -16.93 17.31
C GLN A 83 -5.91 -17.47 15.88
N LYS A 84 -6.63 -18.54 15.54
CA LYS A 84 -6.69 -19.06 14.16
C LYS A 84 -7.38 -18.08 13.21
N ILE A 85 -8.46 -17.45 13.65
CA ILE A 85 -9.18 -16.44 12.85
C ILE A 85 -8.24 -15.29 12.50
N ILE A 86 -7.46 -14.79 13.47
CA ILE A 86 -6.55 -13.67 13.25
C ILE A 86 -5.19 -14.07 12.66
N GLY A 87 -4.95 -15.36 12.40
CA GLY A 87 -3.68 -15.86 11.90
C GLY A 87 -2.50 -15.67 12.88
N TYR A 88 -2.77 -15.57 14.18
CA TYR A 88 -1.72 -15.35 15.18
C TYR A 88 -0.84 -16.59 15.32
N ASN A 89 0.44 -16.41 15.04
CA ASN A 89 1.50 -17.32 15.42
C ASN A 89 2.59 -16.50 16.11
N PRO A 90 2.96 -16.82 17.36
CA PRO A 90 3.86 -15.97 18.15
C PRO A 90 5.22 -15.76 17.49
N LYS A 91 5.75 -16.76 16.77
CA LYS A 91 7.05 -16.66 16.09
C LYS A 91 6.98 -15.75 14.86
N THR A 92 5.95 -15.90 14.04
CA THR A 92 5.80 -15.06 12.83
C THR A 92 5.38 -13.65 13.20
N PHE A 93 4.60 -13.48 14.27
CA PHE A 93 4.20 -12.18 14.81
C PHE A 93 5.44 -11.41 15.29
N GLU A 94 6.29 -12.01 16.12
CA GLU A 94 7.52 -11.35 16.59
C GLU A 94 8.47 -10.99 15.43
N ALA A 95 8.59 -11.86 14.42
CA ALA A 95 9.40 -11.58 13.23
C ALA A 95 8.83 -10.42 12.40
N ALA A 96 7.51 -10.40 12.16
CA ALA A 96 6.84 -9.31 11.45
C ALA A 96 6.98 -7.98 12.19
N LEU A 97 6.91 -8.01 13.53
CA LEU A 97 7.14 -6.83 14.37
C LEU A 97 8.57 -6.29 14.22
N LYS A 98 9.58 -7.16 14.29
CA LYS A 98 10.98 -6.74 14.08
C LYS A 98 11.20 -6.17 12.68
N ALA A 99 10.55 -6.72 11.67
CA ALA A 99 10.61 -6.19 10.31
C ALA A 99 9.98 -4.79 10.22
N ILE A 100 8.83 -4.57 10.85
CA ILE A 100 8.13 -3.28 10.85
C ILE A 100 8.89 -2.21 11.65
N LEU A 101 9.53 -2.60 12.75
CA LEU A 101 10.34 -1.70 13.55
C LEU A 101 11.71 -1.38 12.94
N SER A 102 12.09 -2.04 11.85
CA SER A 102 13.38 -1.77 11.21
C SER A 102 13.49 -0.29 10.80
N PRO A 103 14.68 0.32 10.89
CA PRO A 103 14.87 1.72 10.50
C PRO A 103 14.38 2.01 9.08
N TRP A 104 14.60 1.05 8.16
CA TRP A 104 14.12 1.14 6.79
C TRP A 104 12.58 1.19 6.74
N MET A 105 11.88 0.29 7.42
CA MET A 105 10.40 0.24 7.33
C MET A 105 9.77 1.46 7.97
N ARG A 106 10.29 1.92 9.12
CA ARG A 106 9.83 3.18 9.72
C ARG A 106 9.99 4.34 8.77
N THR A 107 11.16 4.45 8.15
CA THR A 107 11.41 5.48 7.14
C THR A 107 10.39 5.35 6.00
N PHE A 108 10.21 4.16 5.44
CA PHE A 108 9.25 3.91 4.36
C PHE A 108 7.82 4.32 4.73
N LEU A 109 7.37 4.04 5.95
CA LEU A 109 6.02 4.35 6.43
C LEU A 109 5.81 5.83 6.75
N THR A 110 6.86 6.54 7.19
CA THR A 110 6.76 7.95 7.61
C THR A 110 7.25 8.95 6.57
N LEU A 111 7.95 8.49 5.54
CA LEU A 111 8.56 9.37 4.55
C LEU A 111 7.46 10.04 3.72
N ASP A 112 7.35 11.36 3.89
CA ASP A 112 6.64 12.20 2.95
C ASP A 112 7.59 12.59 1.80
N PRO A 113 7.38 12.11 0.56
CA PRO A 113 8.25 12.43 -0.56
C PRO A 113 8.06 13.86 -1.08
N ARG A 114 6.97 14.57 -0.74
CA ARG A 114 6.64 15.89 -1.34
C ARG A 114 7.75 16.93 -1.11
N PRO A 115 8.28 17.13 0.11
CA PRO A 115 9.39 18.09 0.33
C PRO A 115 10.71 17.71 -0.37
N ILE A 116 10.85 16.46 -0.80
CA ILE A 116 12.00 15.98 -1.59
C ILE A 116 11.74 16.27 -3.07
N LEU A 117 10.54 15.95 -3.56
CA LEU A 117 10.12 16.22 -4.94
C LEU A 117 10.12 17.72 -5.26
N GLU A 118 9.71 18.58 -4.33
CA GLU A 118 9.79 20.04 -4.46
C GLU A 118 11.22 20.57 -4.72
N LYS A 119 12.25 19.78 -4.40
CA LYS A 119 13.66 20.16 -4.62
C LYS A 119 14.21 19.65 -5.96
N VAL A 120 13.44 18.86 -6.70
CA VAL A 120 13.85 18.32 -8.00
C VAL A 120 13.71 19.41 -9.05
N VAL A 121 14.85 19.92 -9.53
CA VAL A 121 14.91 21.02 -10.53
C VAL A 121 15.36 20.54 -11.93
N VAL A 122 15.67 19.26 -12.07
CA VAL A 122 16.05 18.63 -13.34
C VAL A 122 14.81 18.13 -14.09
N PRO A 123 14.88 17.85 -15.40
CA PRO A 123 13.78 17.23 -16.12
C PRO A 123 13.32 15.95 -15.42
N ALA A 124 12.01 15.76 -15.27
CA ALA A 124 11.44 14.61 -14.59
C ALA A 124 10.36 13.93 -15.44
N LEU A 125 10.40 12.59 -15.48
CA LEU A 125 9.36 11.74 -16.04
C LEU A 125 8.79 10.89 -14.90
N ALA A 126 7.49 10.97 -14.66
CA ALA A 126 6.78 10.07 -13.76
C ALA A 126 5.79 9.22 -14.57
N ILE A 127 5.86 7.91 -14.39
CA ILE A 127 4.99 6.95 -15.05
C ILE A 127 4.44 5.93 -14.06
N ASN A 128 3.18 5.53 -14.23
CA ASN A 128 2.57 4.40 -13.54
C ASN A 128 1.72 3.59 -14.51
N GLY A 129 1.54 2.30 -14.23
CA GLY A 129 0.54 1.48 -14.91
C GLY A 129 -0.87 1.81 -14.39
N GLU A 130 -1.85 1.89 -15.29
CA GLU A 130 -3.27 2.13 -14.97
C GLU A 130 -3.81 1.11 -13.95
N LYS A 131 -3.34 -0.14 -14.02
CA LYS A 131 -3.77 -1.26 -13.16
C LYS A 131 -2.77 -1.53 -12.03
N ASP A 132 -1.96 -0.55 -11.64
CA ASP A 132 -1.11 -0.66 -10.47
C ASP A 132 -1.93 -0.64 -9.18
N LEU A 133 -2.07 -1.80 -8.55
CA LEU A 133 -2.80 -1.96 -7.29
C LEU A 133 -1.91 -1.72 -6.04
N GLN A 134 -0.59 -1.65 -6.20
CA GLN A 134 0.34 -1.41 -5.09
C GLN A 134 0.58 0.09 -4.89
N VAL A 135 0.65 0.83 -6.00
CA VAL A 135 0.87 2.28 -6.03
C VAL A 135 -0.17 2.89 -6.98
N PRO A 136 -1.42 3.11 -6.49
CA PRO A 136 -2.52 3.58 -7.34
C PRO A 136 -2.15 4.82 -8.17
N PRO A 137 -2.30 4.76 -9.50
CA PRO A 137 -1.68 5.74 -10.41
C PRO A 137 -2.26 7.13 -10.22
N LYS A 138 -3.57 7.24 -10.04
CA LYS A 138 -4.28 8.53 -9.96
C LYS A 138 -3.78 9.38 -8.79
N GLU A 139 -3.73 8.81 -7.59
CA GLU A 139 -3.25 9.48 -6.39
C GLU A 139 -1.75 9.78 -6.48
N ASN A 140 -0.94 8.82 -6.93
CA ASN A 140 0.51 8.99 -6.94
C ASN A 140 0.97 10.00 -8.00
N LEU A 141 0.50 9.88 -9.25
CA LEU A 141 0.89 10.79 -10.32
C LEU A 141 0.41 12.22 -10.06
N SER A 142 -0.78 12.39 -9.47
CA SER A 142 -1.29 13.72 -9.12
C SER A 142 -0.49 14.39 -8.00
N GLU A 143 -0.14 13.67 -6.93
CA GLU A 143 0.68 14.20 -5.84
C GLU A 143 2.14 14.45 -6.27
N ILE A 144 2.72 13.59 -7.10
CA ILE A 144 4.06 13.80 -7.69
C ILE A 144 4.06 15.08 -8.51
N LYS A 145 3.08 15.25 -9.41
CA LYS A 145 2.95 16.45 -10.22
C LYS A 145 2.80 17.70 -9.35
N ALA A 146 1.91 17.66 -8.35
CA ALA A 146 1.68 18.79 -7.47
C ALA A 146 2.95 19.20 -6.70
N ALA A 147 3.72 18.24 -6.19
CA ALA A 147 4.97 18.52 -5.48
C ALA A 147 6.05 19.09 -6.41
N LEU A 148 6.20 18.54 -7.61
CA LEU A 148 7.15 19.08 -8.60
C LEU A 148 6.77 20.51 -9.04
N ASP A 149 5.48 20.76 -9.27
CA ASP A 149 4.96 22.09 -9.60
C ASP A 149 5.20 23.08 -8.44
N ALA A 150 4.97 22.67 -7.18
CA ALA A 150 5.23 23.48 -6.00
C ALA A 150 6.72 23.83 -5.83
N GLY A 151 7.61 22.93 -6.25
CA GLY A 151 9.05 23.14 -6.36
C GLY A 151 9.47 24.10 -7.49
N GLY A 152 8.54 24.48 -8.37
CA GLY A 152 8.82 25.31 -9.54
C GLY A 152 9.44 24.55 -10.71
N ASN A 153 9.36 23.22 -10.74
CA ASN A 153 9.85 22.44 -11.86
C ASN A 153 8.86 22.51 -13.03
N THR A 154 9.26 23.17 -14.11
CA THR A 154 8.44 23.31 -15.32
C THR A 154 8.75 22.28 -16.40
N ASN A 155 9.71 21.37 -16.17
CA ASN A 155 10.10 20.35 -17.13
C ASN A 155 9.74 18.95 -16.61
N VAL A 156 8.44 18.71 -16.54
CA VAL A 156 7.85 17.50 -15.96
C VAL A 156 6.89 16.87 -16.97
N GLU A 157 7.05 15.57 -17.16
CA GLU A 157 6.17 14.75 -17.98
C GLU A 157 5.57 13.63 -17.10
N ILE A 158 4.25 13.44 -17.19
CA ILE A 158 3.48 12.53 -16.34
C ILE A 158 2.64 11.63 -17.24
N HIS A 159 2.75 10.31 -17.10
CA HIS A 159 1.93 9.36 -17.85
C HIS A 159 1.32 8.27 -16.99
N GLU A 160 0.05 8.05 -17.19
CA GLU A 160 -0.63 6.82 -16.79
C GLU A 160 -0.70 5.90 -18.02
N LEU A 161 -0.16 4.69 -17.90
CA LEU A 161 0.01 3.76 -19.02
C LEU A 161 -1.08 2.69 -18.99
N GLU A 162 -1.94 2.71 -20.00
CA GLU A 162 -3.13 1.87 -20.10
C GLU A 162 -2.81 0.38 -20.01
N ASN A 163 -3.64 -0.39 -19.30
CA ASN A 163 -3.56 -1.84 -19.16
C ASN A 163 -2.25 -2.40 -18.55
N LEU A 164 -1.40 -1.57 -17.95
CA LEU A 164 -0.16 -2.03 -17.31
C LEU A 164 -0.33 -2.22 -15.79
N ASN A 165 0.29 -3.28 -15.25
CA ASN A 165 0.37 -3.53 -13.80
C ASN A 165 1.55 -2.75 -13.15
N HIS A 166 1.78 -3.01 -11.86
CA HIS A 166 2.89 -2.44 -11.08
C HIS A 166 4.29 -2.66 -11.69
N LEU A 167 4.49 -3.76 -12.43
CA LEU A 167 5.77 -4.11 -13.05
C LEU A 167 5.87 -3.61 -14.51
N PHE A 168 4.91 -2.81 -14.95
CA PHE A 168 4.74 -2.40 -16.35
C PHE A 168 4.57 -3.58 -17.32
N GLN A 169 3.89 -4.64 -16.89
CA GLN A 169 3.46 -5.73 -17.77
C GLN A 169 2.01 -5.52 -18.18
N THR A 170 1.68 -5.89 -19.41
CA THR A 170 0.31 -5.89 -19.93
C THR A 170 -0.52 -6.92 -19.15
N CYS A 171 -1.63 -6.50 -18.55
CA CYS A 171 -2.39 -7.33 -17.63
C CYS A 171 -3.91 -7.12 -17.75
N GLU A 172 -4.67 -8.10 -17.25
CA GLU A 172 -6.12 -8.00 -17.18
C GLU A 172 -6.58 -7.31 -15.90
N SER A 173 -6.03 -7.72 -14.75
CA SER A 173 -6.51 -7.28 -13.42
C SER A 173 -5.51 -6.47 -12.59
N GLY A 174 -4.21 -6.59 -12.88
CA GLY A 174 -3.14 -5.94 -12.11
C GLY A 174 -2.72 -6.69 -10.83
N THR A 175 -3.31 -7.86 -10.58
CA THR A 175 -3.08 -8.64 -9.36
C THR A 175 -1.72 -9.33 -9.39
N ILE A 176 -1.15 -9.56 -8.20
CA ILE A 176 0.17 -10.17 -8.03
C ILE A 176 0.22 -11.60 -8.63
N ASP A 177 -0.90 -12.32 -8.61
CA ASP A 177 -1.01 -13.68 -9.16
C ASP A 177 -0.70 -13.74 -10.67
N GLU A 178 -0.89 -12.64 -11.40
CA GLU A 178 -0.55 -12.56 -12.83
C GLU A 178 0.96 -12.44 -13.08
N TYR A 179 1.75 -11.93 -12.13
CA TYR A 179 3.12 -11.45 -12.41
C TYR A 179 4.05 -12.56 -12.89
N GLY A 180 3.93 -13.75 -12.31
CA GLY A 180 4.73 -14.93 -12.68
C GLY A 180 4.16 -15.72 -13.85
N VAL A 181 2.93 -15.42 -14.28
CA VAL A 181 2.25 -16.08 -15.41
C VAL A 181 2.43 -15.30 -16.70
N ILE A 182 2.47 -13.96 -16.61
CA ILE A 182 2.73 -13.09 -17.76
C ILE A 182 4.19 -13.27 -18.21
N GLU A 183 4.39 -13.72 -19.46
CA GLU A 183 5.73 -13.89 -20.04
C GLU A 183 6.43 -12.55 -20.31
N GLU A 184 5.67 -11.48 -20.55
CA GLU A 184 6.23 -10.14 -20.76
C GLU A 184 7.01 -9.68 -19.51
N THR A 185 8.29 -9.36 -19.67
CA THR A 185 9.11 -8.85 -18.56
C THR A 185 8.85 -7.37 -18.30
N PHE A 186 8.70 -6.59 -19.37
CA PHE A 186 8.43 -5.15 -19.32
C PHE A 186 7.82 -4.73 -20.66
N ASN A 187 6.79 -3.90 -20.62
CA ASN A 187 6.07 -3.47 -21.81
C ASN A 187 6.96 -2.65 -22.77
N LYS A 188 6.94 -3.02 -24.05
CA LYS A 188 7.79 -2.39 -25.06
C LYS A 188 7.46 -0.91 -25.27
N GLU A 189 6.18 -0.54 -25.25
CA GLU A 189 5.75 0.85 -25.46
C GLU A 189 6.15 1.74 -24.28
N ALA A 190 6.03 1.23 -23.06
CA ALA A 190 6.56 1.90 -21.87
C ALA A 190 8.07 2.11 -21.96
N MET A 191 8.82 1.11 -22.45
CA MET A 191 10.27 1.23 -22.67
C MET A 191 10.60 2.26 -23.76
N ASP A 192 9.88 2.23 -24.88
CA ASP A 192 10.06 3.19 -25.98
C ASP A 192 9.76 4.63 -25.52
N LEU A 193 8.75 4.83 -24.67
CA LEU A 193 8.44 6.12 -24.03
C LEU A 193 9.62 6.62 -23.19
N ILE A 194 10.15 5.78 -22.29
CA ILE A 194 11.29 6.14 -21.43
C ILE A 194 12.51 6.52 -22.29
N VAL A 195 12.83 5.71 -23.31
CA VAL A 195 13.97 5.97 -24.21
C VAL A 195 13.75 7.25 -25.02
N GLY A 196 12.53 7.48 -25.51
CA GLY A 196 12.16 8.67 -26.26
C GLY A 196 12.31 9.93 -25.40
N TRP A 197 11.82 9.88 -24.16
CA TRP A 197 11.94 10.96 -23.20
C TRP A 197 13.40 11.26 -22.84
N ILE A 198 14.20 10.24 -22.52
CA ILE A 198 15.64 10.44 -22.23
C ILE A 198 16.30 11.17 -23.40
N LYS A 199 16.07 10.73 -24.64
CA LYS A 199 16.62 11.38 -25.82
C LYS A 199 16.15 12.82 -25.98
N SER A 200 14.89 13.13 -25.67
CA SER A 200 14.36 14.50 -25.81
C SER A 200 14.99 15.48 -24.83
N VAL A 201 15.44 15.02 -23.65
CA VAL A 201 16.03 15.87 -22.61
C VAL A 201 17.57 15.87 -22.59
N THR A 202 18.23 14.98 -23.33
CA THR A 202 19.71 14.91 -23.39
C THR A 202 20.33 15.26 -24.74
N SER A 203 19.53 15.48 -25.79
CA SER A 203 20.03 15.76 -27.15
C SER A 203 20.26 17.24 -27.43
#